data_AF-A0A7W8C1L2-F1
#
_entry.id   AF-A0A7W8C1L2-F1
#
_cell.length_a   1.000
_cell.length_b   1.000
_cell.length_c   1.000
_cell.angle_alpha   90.00
_cell.angle_beta   90.00
_cell.angle_gamma   90.00
#
_symmetry.space_group_name_H-M   'P 1'
#
loop_
_entity.id
_entity.type
_entity.pdbx_description
1 polymer ?
#
loop_
_entity_poly.entity_id
_entity_poly.type
_entity_poly.pdbx_seq_one_letter_code
_entity_poly.pdbx_strand_id
1 'polypeptide(L)'
;MSMPYLGESTDIVLGQEFLTWLWYQSDTAPGAFTDKEGAPFSVSMEQRIVVQGGEGDARETASVSGSLSPLREARFGLGTGKKVSRALIRLEKEELAFQVSLKAEDFCLNSLKTPKLDKGDSDDDPDALLLEKFYLMEVCTNLLDALYARFLGLRLSSQWVKEVEDMRQWMTRTE
;
A
#
# COMPACT_ATOMS: atom_id res chain seq x y z
N MET A 1 -25.60 2.54 -20.35
CA MET A 1 -24.27 2.46 -20.98
C MET A 1 -23.48 3.67 -20.46
N SER A 2 -22.76 3.51 -19.35
CA SER A 2 -21.89 4.57 -18.85
C SER A 2 -20.62 4.57 -19.70
N MET A 3 -20.36 5.66 -20.41
CA MET A 3 -19.03 5.92 -20.97
C MET A 3 -18.03 5.90 -19.81
N PRO A 4 -16.98 5.07 -19.84
CA PRO A 4 -15.92 5.19 -18.85
C PRO A 4 -15.31 6.59 -18.99
N TYR A 5 -15.25 7.33 -17.89
CA TYR A 5 -14.63 8.64 -17.86
C TYR A 5 -13.15 8.47 -18.23
N LEU A 6 -12.62 9.37 -19.06
CA LEU A 6 -11.22 9.30 -19.55
C LEU A 6 -10.17 9.23 -18.42
N GLY A 7 -10.53 9.62 -17.19
CA GLY A 7 -9.69 9.49 -15.97
C GLY A 7 -9.73 8.12 -15.29
N GLU A 8 -10.82 7.35 -15.44
CA GLU A 8 -11.06 6.09 -14.73
C GLU A 8 -9.99 5.02 -15.04
N SER A 9 -9.44 5.06 -16.26
CA SER A 9 -8.42 4.12 -16.71
C SER A 9 -6.98 4.55 -16.39
N THR A 10 -6.74 5.82 -16.07
CA THR A 10 -5.38 6.34 -15.80
C THR A 10 -5.07 6.32 -14.30
N ASP A 11 -6.06 6.68 -13.49
CA ASP A 11 -5.94 6.71 -12.03
C ASP A 11 -5.72 5.30 -11.46
N ILE A 12 -6.41 4.30 -12.01
CA ILE A 12 -6.24 2.90 -11.64
C ILE A 12 -4.82 2.37 -11.95
N VAL A 13 -4.20 2.80 -13.06
CA VAL A 13 -2.85 2.36 -13.43
C VAL A 13 -1.84 2.91 -12.45
N LEU A 14 -1.97 4.19 -12.06
CA LEU A 14 -1.06 4.82 -11.11
C LEU A 14 -1.17 4.18 -9.72
N GLY A 15 -2.38 3.89 -9.25
CA GLY A 15 -2.60 3.16 -8.00
C GLY A 15 -2.04 1.73 -8.04
N GLN A 16 -2.18 1.03 -9.17
CA GLN A 16 -1.61 -0.30 -9.36
C GLN A 16 -0.07 -0.29 -9.37
N GLU A 17 0.53 0.66 -10.07
CA GLU A 17 1.98 0.86 -10.09
C GLU A 17 2.50 1.20 -8.69
N PHE A 18 1.83 2.10 -7.97
CA PHE A 18 2.19 2.47 -6.60
C PHE A 18 2.17 1.25 -5.67
N LEU A 19 1.08 0.49 -5.63
CA LEU A 19 0.97 -0.68 -4.76
C LEU A 19 1.99 -1.77 -5.11
N THR A 20 2.27 -1.96 -6.40
CA THR A 20 3.29 -2.91 -6.85
C THR A 20 4.69 -2.48 -6.43
N TRP A 21 5.02 -1.21 -6.62
CA TRP A 21 6.29 -0.61 -6.21
C TRP A 21 6.47 -0.66 -4.68
N LEU A 22 5.42 -0.33 -3.93
CA LEU A 22 5.47 -0.32 -2.47
C LEU A 22 5.78 -1.72 -1.92
N TRP A 23 5.16 -2.74 -2.51
CA TRP A 23 5.44 -4.12 -2.14
C TRP A 23 6.88 -4.53 -2.47
N TYR A 24 7.34 -4.24 -3.68
CA TYR A 24 8.73 -4.47 -4.09
C TYR A 24 9.73 -3.80 -3.12
N GLN A 25 9.51 -2.54 -2.79
CA GLN A 25 10.39 -1.80 -1.88
C GLN A 25 10.32 -2.31 -0.44
N SER A 26 9.14 -2.72 0.04
CA SER A 26 9.03 -3.34 1.37
C SER A 26 9.77 -4.68 1.48
N ASP A 27 9.84 -5.46 0.39
CA ASP A 27 10.56 -6.73 0.37
C ASP A 27 12.08 -6.54 0.27
N THR A 28 12.53 -5.54 -0.51
CA THR A 28 13.95 -5.37 -0.85
C THR A 28 14.70 -4.42 0.07
N ALA A 29 14.01 -3.45 0.67
CA ALA A 29 14.59 -2.44 1.54
C ALA A 29 13.59 -1.99 2.63
N PRO A 30 13.13 -2.88 3.52
CA PRO A 30 12.05 -2.61 4.49
C PRO A 30 12.30 -1.43 5.44
N GLY A 31 13.56 -1.05 5.68
CA GLY A 31 13.96 0.07 6.54
C GLY A 31 14.34 1.35 5.80
N ALA A 32 14.15 1.42 4.47
CA ALA A 32 14.55 2.57 3.66
C ALA A 32 13.47 3.67 3.57
N PHE A 33 12.36 3.54 4.29
CA PHE A 33 11.29 4.54 4.27
C PHE A 33 11.54 5.61 5.34
N THR A 34 11.33 6.86 4.96
CA THR A 34 11.44 8.02 5.83
C THR A 34 10.23 8.90 5.62
N ASP A 35 9.73 9.51 6.70
CA ASP A 35 8.63 10.46 6.63
C ASP A 35 9.10 11.80 6.02
N LYS A 36 8.19 12.79 5.98
CA LYS A 36 8.48 14.11 5.42
C LYS A 36 9.57 14.87 6.20
N GLU A 37 9.80 14.53 7.46
CA GLU A 37 10.86 15.07 8.31
C GLU A 37 12.18 14.28 8.22
N GLY A 38 12.20 13.14 7.52
CA GLY A 38 13.35 12.26 7.39
C GLY A 38 13.47 11.21 8.48
N ALA A 39 12.49 11.07 9.37
CA ALA A 39 12.50 10.04 10.41
C ALA A 39 12.11 8.66 9.81
N PRO A 40 12.81 7.58 10.18
CA PRO A 40 12.60 6.28 9.60
C PRO A 40 11.29 5.62 10.06
N PHE A 41 10.69 4.82 9.19
CA PHE A 41 9.58 3.93 9.54
C PHE A 41 9.64 2.65 8.67
N SER A 42 8.95 1.60 9.09
CA SER A 42 8.87 0.35 8.34
C SER A 42 7.55 0.23 7.59
N VAL A 43 7.60 -0.44 6.44
CA VAL A 43 6.43 -0.81 5.65
C VAL A 43 6.49 -2.30 5.37
N SER A 44 5.36 -2.99 5.52
CA SER A 44 5.20 -4.38 5.08
C SER A 44 3.83 -4.63 4.49
N MET A 45 3.77 -5.59 3.55
CA MET A 45 2.50 -6.11 3.07
C MET A 45 2.04 -7.26 3.97
N GLU A 46 0.83 -7.15 4.49
CA GLU A 46 0.19 -8.21 5.26
C GLU A 46 -0.39 -9.29 4.35
N GLN A 47 -0.94 -10.37 4.93
CA GLN A 47 -1.38 -11.60 4.22
C GLN A 47 -2.48 -11.42 3.14
N ARG A 48 -2.95 -10.20 2.88
CA ARG A 48 -4.01 -9.92 1.92
C ARG A 48 -3.55 -8.94 0.85
N ILE A 49 -3.15 -9.48 -0.29
CA ILE A 49 -2.95 -8.76 -1.54
C ILE A 49 -3.92 -9.32 -2.59
N VAL A 50 -4.58 -8.42 -3.32
CA VAL A 50 -5.50 -8.79 -4.40
C VAL A 50 -4.89 -8.39 -5.72
N VAL A 51 -4.68 -9.35 -6.61
CA VAL A 51 -4.18 -9.11 -7.97
C VAL A 51 -5.28 -9.38 -9.00
N GLN A 52 -5.34 -8.53 -10.03
CA GLN A 52 -6.36 -8.61 -11.08
C GLN A 52 -5.71 -8.71 -12.45
N GLY A 53 -6.22 -9.60 -13.30
CA GLY A 53 -5.85 -9.70 -14.72
C GLY A 53 -7.05 -9.50 -15.64
N GLY A 54 -6.79 -9.19 -16.90
CA GLY A 54 -7.81 -8.98 -17.94
C GLY A 54 -8.40 -7.56 -17.96
N GLU A 55 -9.01 -7.20 -19.10
CA GLU A 55 -9.68 -5.92 -19.35
C GLU A 55 -11.18 -6.14 -19.67
N GLY A 56 -12.05 -5.17 -19.37
CA GLY A 56 -13.47 -5.22 -19.71
C GLY A 56 -14.26 -6.34 -19.01
N ASP A 57 -15.08 -7.09 -19.77
CA ASP A 57 -15.90 -8.21 -19.28
C ASP A 57 -15.09 -9.48 -18.96
N ALA A 58 -13.78 -9.52 -19.29
CA ALA A 58 -12.88 -10.63 -19.02
C ALA A 58 -12.02 -10.40 -17.76
N ARG A 59 -12.56 -9.73 -16.73
CA ARG A 59 -11.87 -9.47 -15.46
C ARG A 59 -11.71 -10.76 -14.66
N GLU A 60 -10.51 -11.33 -14.67
CA GLU A 60 -10.12 -12.40 -13.74
C GLU A 60 -9.59 -11.77 -12.45
N THR A 61 -10.42 -11.81 -11.40
CA THR A 61 -10.02 -11.34 -10.06
C THR A 61 -9.54 -12.52 -9.22
N ALA A 62 -8.27 -12.52 -8.84
CA ALA A 62 -7.72 -13.50 -7.90
C ALA A 62 -7.43 -12.80 -6.57
N SER A 63 -8.17 -13.17 -5.52
CA SER A 63 -7.88 -12.75 -4.14
C SER A 63 -7.14 -13.89 -3.45
N VAL A 64 -5.91 -13.64 -2.99
CA VAL A 64 -5.12 -14.66 -2.29
C VAL A 64 -5.01 -14.28 -0.81
N SER A 65 -5.30 -15.23 0.10
CA SER A 65 -5.24 -15.03 1.56
C SER A 65 -4.77 -16.31 2.27
N GLY A 66 -3.85 -16.20 3.24
CA GLY A 66 -3.20 -17.36 3.90
C GLY A 66 -1.79 -17.11 4.47
N SER A 67 -1.25 -18.07 5.21
CA SER A 67 -0.22 -17.82 6.23
C SER A 67 1.25 -17.78 5.80
N LEU A 68 1.62 -18.12 4.55
CA LEU A 68 2.99 -17.95 4.00
C LEU A 68 3.09 -18.21 2.47
N SER A 69 2.05 -18.81 1.86
CA SER A 69 1.93 -19.12 0.42
C SER A 69 1.24 -18.06 -0.50
N PRO A 70 0.42 -17.10 -0.02
CA PRO A 70 -0.33 -16.18 -0.90
C PRO A 70 0.49 -15.11 -1.60
N LEU A 71 1.48 -14.55 -0.91
CA LEU A 71 2.30 -13.45 -1.43
C LEU A 71 3.18 -13.95 -2.58
N ARG A 72 3.68 -15.19 -2.48
CA ARG A 72 4.38 -15.86 -3.59
C ARG A 72 3.50 -16.07 -4.81
N GLU A 73 2.27 -16.56 -4.62
CA GLU A 73 1.31 -16.77 -5.73
C GLU A 73 0.89 -15.45 -6.38
N ALA A 74 0.60 -14.42 -5.57
CA ALA A 74 0.28 -13.09 -6.06
C ALA A 74 1.47 -12.48 -6.84
N ARG A 75 2.71 -12.65 -6.36
CA ARG A 75 3.93 -12.17 -7.01
C ARG A 75 4.17 -12.87 -8.35
N PHE A 76 3.94 -14.19 -8.42
CA PHE A 76 3.95 -14.93 -9.68
C PHE A 76 2.89 -14.40 -10.66
N GLY A 77 1.69 -14.09 -10.15
CA GLY A 77 0.63 -13.45 -10.93
C GLY A 77 1.02 -12.09 -11.53
N LEU A 78 1.86 -11.30 -10.84
CA LEU A 78 2.39 -10.06 -11.42
C LEU A 78 3.28 -10.33 -12.64
N GLY A 79 4.08 -11.40 -12.60
CA GLY A 79 4.91 -11.85 -13.73
C GLY A 79 4.11 -12.26 -14.97
N THR A 80 2.85 -12.67 -14.80
CA THR A 80 1.94 -13.02 -15.92
C THR A 80 1.07 -11.85 -16.37
N GLY A 81 1.33 -10.64 -15.87
CA GLY A 81 0.64 -9.41 -16.28
C GLY A 81 -0.51 -8.98 -15.37
N LYS A 82 -0.80 -9.70 -14.26
CA LYS A 82 -1.76 -9.21 -13.26
C LYS A 82 -1.21 -7.96 -12.56
N LYS A 83 -2.11 -7.17 -11.99
CA LYS A 83 -1.80 -5.90 -11.32
C LYS A 83 -2.35 -5.90 -9.90
N VAL A 84 -1.64 -5.28 -8.95
CA VAL A 84 -2.12 -5.16 -7.57
C VAL A 84 -3.30 -4.19 -7.52
N SER A 85 -4.49 -4.70 -7.21
CA SER A 85 -5.73 -3.91 -7.12
C SER A 85 -6.01 -3.43 -5.69
N ARG A 86 -5.52 -4.16 -4.68
CA ARG A 86 -5.67 -3.84 -3.26
C ARG A 86 -4.56 -4.49 -2.45
N ALA A 87 -4.07 -3.78 -1.44
CA ALA A 87 -3.14 -4.33 -0.46
C ALA A 87 -3.61 -4.02 0.97
N LEU A 88 -3.31 -4.91 1.91
CA LEU A 88 -3.33 -4.63 3.35
C LEU A 88 -1.90 -4.28 3.76
N ILE A 89 -1.69 -3.03 4.17
CA ILE A 89 -0.39 -2.44 4.46
C ILE A 89 -0.27 -2.28 5.97
N ARG A 90 0.90 -2.64 6.50
CA ARG A 90 1.30 -2.33 7.87
C ARG A 90 2.41 -1.29 7.86
N LEU A 91 2.23 -0.24 8.66
CA LEU A 91 3.19 0.85 8.85
C LEU A 91 3.60 0.85 10.31
N GLU A 92 4.91 0.88 10.60
CA GLU A 92 5.40 1.00 11.97
C GLU A 92 6.41 2.13 12.09
N LYS A 93 6.13 3.09 12.98
CA LYS A 93 7.01 4.21 13.30
C LYS A 93 7.13 4.30 14.81
N GLU A 94 8.34 4.11 15.33
CA GLU A 94 8.59 4.03 16.78
C GLU A 94 7.65 2.99 17.43
N GLU A 95 6.85 3.39 18.42
CA GLU A 95 5.88 2.52 19.12
C GLU A 95 4.50 2.48 18.42
N LEU A 96 4.33 3.23 17.32
CA LEU A 96 3.06 3.31 16.60
C LEU A 96 3.01 2.27 15.48
N ALA A 97 2.06 1.34 15.56
CA ALA A 97 1.73 0.39 14.50
C ALA A 97 0.35 0.66 13.92
N PHE A 98 0.29 0.84 12.59
CA PHE A 98 -0.93 1.04 11.83
C PHE A 98 -1.15 -0.12 10.87
N GLN A 99 -2.42 -0.45 10.61
CA GLN A 99 -2.80 -1.36 9.55
C GLN A 99 -3.91 -0.71 8.73
N VAL A 100 -3.73 -0.62 7.41
CA VAL A 100 -4.66 0.04 6.50
C VAL A 100 -4.76 -0.74 5.19
N SER A 101 -5.96 -0.86 4.63
CA SER A 101 -6.12 -1.41 3.28
C SER A 101 -6.23 -0.27 2.28
N LEU A 102 -5.42 -0.31 1.23
CA LEU A 102 -5.45 0.68 0.15
C LEU A 102 -5.93 0.02 -1.14
N LYS A 103 -6.85 0.66 -1.86
CA LYS A 103 -7.40 0.21 -3.15
C LYS A 103 -6.82 1.06 -4.28
N ALA A 104 -6.34 0.42 -5.34
CA ALA A 104 -5.67 1.09 -6.46
C ALA A 104 -6.60 1.99 -7.29
N GLU A 105 -7.87 1.57 -7.47
CA GLU A 105 -8.83 2.23 -8.36
C GLU A 105 -9.20 3.65 -7.89
N ASP A 106 -9.36 3.86 -6.59
CA ASP A 106 -9.88 5.09 -6.00
C ASP A 106 -8.97 5.64 -4.87
N PHE A 107 -7.82 5.00 -4.64
CA PHE A 107 -6.88 5.33 -3.57
C PHE A 107 -7.51 5.40 -2.17
N CYS A 108 -8.65 4.74 -1.95
CA CYS A 108 -9.38 4.83 -0.69
C CYS A 108 -8.72 4.02 0.42
N LEU A 109 -8.55 4.66 1.58
CA LEU A 109 -8.11 4.03 2.83
C LEU A 109 -9.29 3.31 3.49
N ASN A 110 -9.19 1.99 3.56
CA ASN A 110 -10.20 1.12 4.12
C ASN A 110 -9.65 0.43 5.37
N SER A 111 -10.53 0.15 6.34
CA SER A 111 -10.20 -0.66 7.53
C SER A 111 -8.98 -0.17 8.33
N LEU A 112 -8.76 1.15 8.42
CA LEU A 112 -7.67 1.73 9.20
C LEU A 112 -7.78 1.29 10.68
N LYS A 113 -6.75 0.60 11.16
CA LYS A 113 -6.51 0.31 12.56
C LYS A 113 -5.35 1.18 13.03
N THR A 114 -5.60 2.00 14.03
CA THR A 114 -4.60 2.79 14.73
C THR A 114 -4.01 2.00 15.90
N PRO A 115 -2.89 2.45 16.48
CA PRO A 115 -2.44 2.00 17.80
C PRO A 115 -3.57 2.01 18.83
N LYS A 116 -3.46 1.12 19.81
CA LYS A 116 -4.39 1.09 20.94
C LYS A 116 -4.17 2.34 21.78
N LEU A 117 -5.25 3.08 22.00
CA LEU A 117 -5.28 4.18 22.95
C LEU A 117 -5.29 3.58 24.37
N ASP A 118 -4.47 4.12 25.26
CA ASP A 118 -4.63 3.83 26.68
C ASP A 118 -5.90 4.54 27.16
N LYS A 119 -6.77 3.76 27.80
CA LYS A 119 -8.04 4.26 28.29
C LYS A 119 -7.95 4.72 29.74
N GLY A 120 -6.87 4.51 30.48
CA GLY A 120 -6.73 4.99 31.88
C GLY A 120 -8.04 4.93 32.71
N ASP A 121 -8.28 5.96 33.53
CA ASP A 121 -9.60 6.26 34.13
C ASP A 121 -10.43 7.16 33.19
N SER A 122 -10.65 6.74 31.93
CA SER A 122 -11.26 7.47 30.80
C SER A 122 -12.69 8.02 30.98
N ASP A 123 -13.26 7.95 32.19
CA ASP A 123 -14.54 8.61 32.46
C ASP A 123 -14.41 10.14 32.58
N ASP A 124 -13.18 10.68 32.68
CA ASP A 124 -12.98 12.11 32.97
C ASP A 124 -12.83 13.03 31.73
N ASP A 125 -12.45 12.53 30.54
CA ASP A 125 -12.34 13.37 29.33
C ASP A 125 -12.48 12.59 27.98
N PRO A 126 -13.69 12.45 27.42
CA PRO A 126 -13.90 11.79 26.13
C PRO A 126 -13.32 12.57 24.94
N ASP A 127 -13.11 13.90 25.07
CA ASP A 127 -12.59 14.72 23.99
C ASP A 127 -11.09 14.48 23.79
N ALA A 128 -10.35 14.23 24.88
CA ALA A 128 -8.94 13.86 24.82
C ALA A 128 -8.70 12.59 23.98
N LEU A 129 -9.50 11.54 24.20
CA LEU A 129 -9.41 10.29 23.42
C LEU A 129 -9.73 10.49 21.94
N LEU A 130 -10.69 11.37 21.65
CA LEU A 130 -11.06 11.73 20.28
C LEU A 130 -9.93 12.50 19.58
N LEU A 131 -9.32 13.46 20.25
CA LEU A 131 -8.18 14.23 19.73
C LEU A 131 -6.97 13.32 19.47
N GLU A 132 -6.68 12.40 20.38
CA GLU A 132 -5.61 11.41 20.17
C GLU A 132 -5.89 10.53 18.95
N LYS A 133 -7.16 10.14 18.74
CA LYS A 133 -7.58 9.40 17.54
C LYS A 133 -7.34 10.21 16.26
N PHE A 134 -7.67 11.50 16.24
CA PHE A 134 -7.41 12.38 15.09
C PHE A 134 -5.91 12.48 14.80
N TYR A 135 -5.11 12.67 15.84
CA TYR A 135 -3.65 12.69 15.71
C TYR A 135 -3.11 11.39 15.09
N LEU A 136 -3.55 10.22 15.56
CA LEU A 136 -3.12 8.94 14.99
C LEU A 136 -3.53 8.77 13.52
N MET A 137 -4.72 9.24 13.14
CA MET A 137 -5.13 9.22 11.73
C MET A 137 -4.26 10.14 10.88
N GLU A 138 -3.96 11.35 11.38
CA GLU A 138 -3.07 12.30 10.71
C GLU A 138 -1.65 11.73 10.55
N VAL A 139 -1.10 11.08 11.57
CA VAL A 139 0.21 10.40 11.48
C VAL A 139 0.17 9.34 10.37
N CYS A 140 -0.85 8.47 10.35
CA CYS A 140 -0.96 7.43 9.33
C CYS A 140 -1.05 8.01 7.91
N THR A 141 -1.86 9.06 7.72
CA THR A 141 -1.99 9.73 6.42
C THR A 141 -0.69 10.39 5.99
N ASN A 142 0.02 11.08 6.90
CA ASN A 142 1.33 11.68 6.59
C ASN A 142 2.37 10.63 6.15
N LEU A 143 2.36 9.43 6.73
CA LEU A 143 3.23 8.34 6.29
C LEU A 143 2.89 7.88 4.88
N LEU A 144 1.61 7.73 4.56
CA LEU A 144 1.15 7.38 3.22
C LEU A 144 1.51 8.46 2.19
N ASP A 145 1.38 9.73 2.55
CA ASP A 145 1.76 10.87 1.71
C ASP A 145 3.27 10.85 1.41
N ALA A 146 4.11 10.56 2.41
CA ALA A 146 5.55 10.42 2.22
C ALA A 146 5.91 9.26 1.26
N LEU A 147 5.24 8.11 1.40
CA LEU A 147 5.40 6.98 0.48
C LEU A 147 5.01 7.35 -0.95
N TYR A 148 3.87 8.01 -1.11
CA TYR A 148 3.36 8.38 -2.42
C TYR A 148 4.19 9.48 -3.08
N ALA A 149 4.65 10.47 -2.32
CA ALA A 149 5.55 11.50 -2.81
C ALA A 149 6.89 10.91 -3.29
N ARG A 150 7.48 9.98 -2.52
CA ARG A 150 8.68 9.25 -2.93
C ARG A 150 8.44 8.46 -4.22
N PHE A 151 7.32 7.74 -4.30
CA PHE A 151 6.94 7.00 -5.51
C PHE A 151 6.82 7.94 -6.71
N LEU A 152 6.09 9.05 -6.60
CA LEU A 152 5.89 10.00 -7.70
C LEU A 152 7.22 10.62 -8.14
N GLY A 153 8.09 10.98 -7.19
CA GLY A 153 9.43 11.50 -7.49
C GLY A 153 10.24 10.50 -8.34
N LEU A 154 10.18 9.22 -8.00
CA LEU A 154 10.85 8.16 -8.77
C LEU A 154 10.15 7.91 -10.13
N ARG A 155 8.83 7.79 -10.12
CA ARG A 155 7.97 7.45 -11.27
C ARG A 155 8.04 8.47 -12.40
N LEU A 156 8.26 9.73 -12.05
CA LEU A 156 8.39 10.85 -12.99
C LEU A 156 9.86 11.11 -13.39
N SER A 157 10.81 10.42 -12.76
CA SER A 157 12.24 10.55 -13.08
C SER A 157 12.69 9.60 -14.19
N SER A 158 13.89 9.85 -14.73
CA SER A 158 14.54 8.92 -15.66
C SER A 158 14.95 7.58 -15.03
N GLN A 159 14.98 7.49 -13.69
CA GLN A 159 15.34 6.26 -12.98
C GLN A 159 14.22 5.22 -13.00
N TRP A 160 12.97 5.62 -13.32
CA TRP A 160 11.83 4.72 -13.36
C TRP A 160 12.04 3.51 -14.26
N VAL A 161 12.70 3.68 -15.41
CA VAL A 161 12.96 2.58 -16.35
C VAL A 161 13.79 1.48 -15.69
N LYS A 162 14.80 1.87 -14.90
CA LYS A 162 15.63 0.91 -14.17
C LYS A 162 14.84 0.28 -13.02
N GLU A 163 14.09 1.08 -12.26
CA GLU A 163 13.23 0.57 -11.17
C GLU A 163 12.25 -0.50 -11.68
N VAL A 164 11.63 -0.28 -12.85
CA VAL A 164 10.73 -1.25 -13.47
C VAL A 164 11.45 -2.56 -13.84
N GLU A 165 12.68 -2.48 -14.31
CA GLU A 165 13.48 -3.68 -14.60
C GLU A 165 13.83 -4.44 -13.31
N ASP A 166 14.25 -3.73 -12.26
CA ASP A 166 14.56 -4.32 -10.96
C ASP A 166 13.30 -4.94 -10.31
N MET A 167 12.14 -4.29 -10.44
CA MET A 167 10.83 -4.82 -10.03
C MET A 167 10.47 -6.10 -10.80
N ARG A 168 10.68 -6.15 -12.12
CA ARG A 168 10.41 -7.36 -12.93
C ARG A 168 11.28 -8.53 -12.49
N GLN A 169 12.56 -8.28 -12.28
CA GLN A 169 13.49 -9.30 -11.79
C GLN A 169 13.10 -9.82 -10.42
N TRP A 170 12.66 -8.92 -9.52
CA TRP A 170 12.09 -9.30 -8.24
C TRP A 170 10.86 -10.20 -8.44
N MET A 171 9.88 -9.84 -9.28
CA MET A 171 8.68 -10.67 -9.51
C MET A 171 9.01 -12.11 -9.92
N THR A 172 10.11 -12.34 -10.63
CA THR A 172 10.52 -13.67 -11.13
C THR A 172 11.47 -14.44 -10.21
N ARG A 173 11.89 -13.91 -9.04
CA ARG A 173 12.78 -14.67 -8.14
C ARG A 173 12.04 -15.87 -7.55
N THR A 174 12.58 -17.05 -7.80
CA THR A 174 12.18 -18.32 -7.17
C THR A 174 13.01 -18.53 -5.90
N GLU A 175 12.82 -17.67 -4.90
CA GLU A 175 13.24 -18.00 -3.52
C GLU A 175 12.14 -18.79 -2.86
#